data_AF-A0A6A5K1K9-F1
#
_entry.id   AF-A0A6A5K1K9-F1
#
_cell.length_a   1.000
_cell.length_b   1.000
_cell.length_c   1.000
_cell.angle_alpha   90.00
_cell.angle_beta   90.00
_cell.angle_gamma   90.00
#
_symmetry.space_group_name_H-M   'P 1'
#
loop_
_entity.id
_entity.type
_entity.pdbx_description
1 polymer ?
#
loop_
_entity_poly.entity_id
_entity_poly.type
_entity_poly.pdbx_seq_one_letter_code
_entity_poly.pdbx_strand_id
1 'polypeptide(L)'
;MPIIWHAWHGARIILRQVSPESIDIFDFILELYWSCSGNWDVLVAEKFISQEDCDAFLDYAATFLSNIGNYYGSGDQKFLPSVSSAALTRLSKKSPKLEYLYGKISTTITTVPPYGLGFPSDTAQSAYYPGESIITRDEISAVSRLLEKHSIFPENTRIQKVSSPKAHTFEVLRASVEHDAEPSVIGIPSLGATMKVKGGDHSGELTRICASLSEAKKYAANEKQEQFLSQYIESFRTGDLEVYRNSQRTWITDKSPHVENIFGFVEPYRDPYGIRAEFEGLVAIMDLEETSNLTKLVESSSIFIKKLPWAGNDENDGKGPFEKALFEPPDFTSIHSLAYCSSIIFPGINLPNYNDIRDEFGFKNVIIANRMSAEGNKAHRSPFIDPAELDSFQRAKYPAYYWWVVLHELLGHGTGRMMAEESEGKFNFDIHNPPVSPLSGKPITTWYKLGQTWTGQFGDLATTVDECRAELVGAYLMDDVELLELLGYDENSEITAADLTYNIYLQLGTDGLRGLANFNVEHKKWGQAHSRVRYTPMTTFQTMADDHRLTSRS
;
A
#
# COMPACT_ATOMS: atom_id res chain seq x y z
N MET A 1 4.90 23.66 -8.29
CA MET A 1 5.54 23.07 -9.50
C MET A 1 6.86 22.35 -9.21
N PRO A 2 7.82 22.89 -8.42
CA PRO A 2 9.08 22.17 -8.14
C PRO A 2 8.84 20.79 -7.51
N ILE A 3 8.08 20.68 -6.42
CA ILE A 3 7.90 19.40 -5.68
C ILE A 3 7.42 18.21 -6.54
N ILE A 4 6.67 18.44 -7.63
CA ILE A 4 6.09 17.40 -8.52
C ILE A 4 7.17 16.64 -9.30
N TRP A 5 8.07 17.35 -9.99
CA TRP A 5 9.12 16.73 -10.81
C TRP A 5 10.10 15.91 -9.97
N HIS A 6 10.23 16.26 -8.71
CA HIS A 6 11.25 15.71 -7.84
C HIS A 6 10.73 14.57 -6.95
N ALA A 7 9.41 14.36 -6.84
CA ALA A 7 8.84 13.14 -6.28
C ALA A 7 9.41 11.88 -6.96
N TRP A 8 9.68 11.98 -8.26
CA TRP A 8 10.27 10.92 -9.06
C TRP A 8 11.75 10.62 -8.78
N HIS A 9 12.46 11.42 -7.98
CA HIS A 9 13.81 11.07 -7.54
C HIS A 9 13.83 9.81 -6.65
N GLY A 10 12.70 9.51 -5.99
CA GLY A 10 12.49 8.28 -5.24
C GLY A 10 12.40 7.01 -6.09
N ALA A 11 12.18 7.10 -7.41
CA ALA A 11 11.97 5.92 -8.26
C ALA A 11 13.17 4.96 -8.24
N ARG A 12 14.40 5.49 -8.17
CA ARG A 12 15.62 4.65 -8.03
C ARG A 12 15.81 4.07 -6.63
N ILE A 13 15.12 4.57 -5.62
CA ILE A 13 15.04 3.94 -4.30
C ILE A 13 14.13 2.71 -4.42
N ILE A 14 12.92 2.89 -4.96
CA ILE A 14 11.94 1.83 -5.20
C ILE A 14 12.53 0.71 -6.07
N LEU A 15 13.14 1.03 -7.22
CA LEU A 15 13.81 0.04 -8.09
C LEU A 15 14.81 -0.83 -7.31
N ARG A 16 15.54 -0.26 -6.34
CA ARG A 16 16.49 -0.99 -5.48
C ARG A 16 15.82 -1.80 -4.37
N GLN A 17 14.59 -1.46 -4.00
CA GLN A 17 13.78 -2.21 -3.04
C GLN A 17 13.04 -3.36 -3.73
N VAL A 18 12.78 -3.28 -5.05
CA VAL A 18 12.15 -4.35 -5.83
C VAL A 18 13.10 -5.52 -6.12
N SER A 19 14.16 -5.29 -6.90
CA SER A 19 15.05 -6.37 -7.34
C SER A 19 16.46 -5.88 -7.65
N PRO A 20 17.49 -6.75 -7.53
CA PRO A 20 18.87 -6.39 -7.88
C PRO A 20 19.03 -5.87 -9.32
N GLU A 21 18.27 -6.42 -10.27
CA GLU A 21 18.35 -6.11 -11.69
C GLU A 21 17.52 -4.89 -12.13
N SER A 22 16.60 -4.39 -11.31
CA SER A 22 15.64 -3.34 -11.69
C SER A 22 16.31 -2.04 -12.15
N ILE A 23 17.37 -1.59 -11.49
CA ILE A 23 18.08 -0.37 -11.95
C ILE A 23 18.68 -0.55 -13.34
N ASP A 24 19.34 -1.69 -13.59
CA ASP A 24 19.98 -1.94 -14.89
C ASP A 24 18.93 -2.12 -16.01
N ILE A 25 17.76 -2.72 -15.71
CA ILE A 25 16.63 -2.78 -16.65
C ILE A 25 16.09 -1.37 -16.96
N PHE A 26 15.87 -0.55 -15.93
CA PHE A 26 15.43 0.83 -16.10
C PHE A 26 16.39 1.63 -16.98
N ASP A 27 17.70 1.53 -16.70
CA ASP A 27 18.74 2.21 -17.46
C ASP A 27 18.83 1.68 -18.90
N PHE A 28 18.56 0.39 -19.14
CA PHE A 28 18.49 -0.18 -20.48
C PHE A 28 17.31 0.39 -21.29
N ILE A 29 16.12 0.49 -20.68
CA ILE A 29 14.94 1.11 -21.31
C ILE A 29 15.20 2.57 -21.65
N LEU A 30 15.76 3.35 -20.71
CA LEU A 30 16.07 4.75 -20.95
C LEU A 30 17.13 4.95 -22.02
N GLU A 31 18.21 4.14 -22.01
CA GLU A 31 19.25 4.23 -23.03
C GLU A 31 18.70 3.91 -24.42
N LEU A 32 17.78 2.95 -24.55
CA LEU A 32 17.08 2.69 -25.81
C LEU A 32 16.24 3.89 -26.24
N TYR A 33 15.43 4.45 -25.34
CA TYR A 33 14.63 5.65 -25.59
C TYR A 33 15.51 6.79 -26.12
N TRP A 34 16.66 7.06 -25.49
CA TRP A 34 17.58 8.11 -25.94
C TRP A 34 18.24 7.79 -27.28
N SER A 35 18.56 6.51 -27.54
CA SER A 35 19.17 6.09 -28.81
C SER A 35 18.27 6.32 -30.03
N CYS A 36 16.96 6.40 -29.83
CA CYS A 36 15.96 6.66 -30.87
C CYS A 36 15.16 7.96 -30.66
N SER A 37 15.48 8.76 -29.64
CA SER A 37 14.71 9.95 -29.23
C SER A 37 13.21 9.68 -29.04
N GLY A 38 12.85 8.50 -28.52
CA GLY A 38 11.47 8.05 -28.36
C GLY A 38 10.74 7.64 -29.65
N ASN A 39 11.40 7.73 -30.82
CA ASN A 39 10.85 7.25 -32.08
C ASN A 39 11.29 5.80 -32.35
N TRP A 40 10.54 4.85 -31.80
CA TRP A 40 10.87 3.43 -31.84
C TRP A 40 10.90 2.82 -33.25
N ASP A 41 10.19 3.41 -34.21
CA ASP A 41 10.22 3.00 -35.63
C ASP A 41 11.63 3.09 -36.23
N VAL A 42 12.50 3.95 -35.68
CA VAL A 42 13.91 4.04 -36.08
C VAL A 42 14.63 2.72 -35.83
N LEU A 43 14.38 2.06 -34.70
CA LEU A 43 15.02 0.79 -34.36
C LEU A 43 14.53 -0.35 -35.27
N VAL A 44 13.27 -0.28 -35.72
CA VAL A 44 12.69 -1.21 -36.70
C VAL A 44 13.29 -0.97 -38.08
N ALA A 45 13.34 0.28 -38.54
CA ALA A 45 13.89 0.65 -39.85
C ALA A 45 15.38 0.30 -39.98
N GLU A 46 16.14 0.46 -38.90
CA GLU A 46 17.55 0.08 -38.82
C GLU A 46 17.77 -1.43 -38.59
N LYS A 47 16.69 -2.21 -38.50
CA LYS A 47 16.70 -3.68 -38.34
C LYS A 47 17.34 -4.17 -37.03
N PHE A 48 17.36 -3.35 -35.99
CA PHE A 48 17.71 -3.80 -34.64
C PHE A 48 16.61 -4.67 -34.04
N ILE A 49 15.35 -4.44 -34.43
CA ILE A 49 14.18 -5.19 -33.94
C ILE A 49 13.11 -5.32 -35.03
N SER A 50 12.23 -6.32 -34.91
CA SER A 50 11.03 -6.42 -35.76
C SER A 50 9.91 -5.53 -35.21
N GLN A 51 8.87 -5.23 -35.99
CA GLN A 51 7.73 -4.46 -35.46
C GLN A 51 7.05 -5.21 -34.30
N GLU A 52 6.80 -6.50 -34.46
CA GLU A 52 6.16 -7.35 -33.44
C GLU A 52 6.97 -7.43 -32.15
N ASP A 53 8.29 -7.66 -32.25
CA ASP A 53 9.18 -7.64 -31.07
C ASP A 53 9.25 -6.24 -30.44
N CYS A 54 9.15 -5.18 -31.24
CA CYS A 54 9.17 -3.79 -30.75
C CYS A 54 7.93 -3.50 -29.91
N ASP A 55 6.75 -3.87 -30.41
CA ASP A 55 5.48 -3.71 -29.69
C ASP A 55 5.53 -4.51 -28.38
N ALA A 56 6.00 -5.77 -28.42
CA ALA A 56 6.16 -6.60 -27.23
C ALA A 56 7.18 -6.05 -26.22
N PHE A 57 8.26 -5.41 -26.69
CA PHE A 57 9.22 -4.72 -25.81
C PHE A 57 8.60 -3.47 -25.18
N LEU A 58 7.83 -2.70 -25.94
CA LEU A 58 7.15 -1.51 -25.44
C LEU A 58 6.10 -1.85 -24.39
N ASP A 59 5.35 -2.94 -24.57
CA ASP A 59 4.44 -3.46 -23.55
C ASP A 59 5.18 -3.83 -22.25
N TYR A 60 6.31 -4.53 -22.37
CA TYR A 60 7.15 -4.83 -21.21
C TYR A 60 7.71 -3.57 -20.55
N ALA A 61 8.22 -2.61 -21.33
CA ALA A 61 8.77 -1.36 -20.81
C ALA A 61 7.70 -0.53 -20.09
N ALA A 62 6.48 -0.43 -20.65
CA ALA A 62 5.35 0.25 -20.03
C ALA A 62 4.93 -0.44 -18.72
N THR A 63 4.87 -1.77 -18.71
CA THR A 63 4.56 -2.55 -17.50
C THR A 63 5.64 -2.39 -16.44
N PHE A 64 6.92 -2.42 -16.83
CA PHE A 64 8.07 -2.21 -15.94
C PHE A 64 8.06 -0.81 -15.32
N LEU A 65 7.87 0.23 -16.13
CA LEU A 65 7.89 1.62 -15.68
C LEU A 65 6.69 1.96 -14.79
N SER A 66 5.51 1.40 -15.07
CA SER A 66 4.32 1.59 -14.23
C SER A 66 4.41 0.91 -12.86
N ASN A 67 5.15 -0.20 -12.75
CA ASN A 67 5.38 -0.90 -11.48
C ASN A 67 6.68 -0.47 -10.77
N ILE A 68 7.48 0.40 -11.41
CA ILE A 68 8.83 0.82 -10.94
C ILE A 68 9.70 -0.41 -10.61
N GLY A 69 9.66 -1.41 -11.50
CA GLY A 69 10.38 -2.67 -11.33
C GLY A 69 9.80 -3.82 -12.17
N ASN A 70 10.48 -4.96 -12.18
CA ASN A 70 10.09 -6.15 -12.96
C ASN A 70 9.19 -7.14 -12.20
N TYR A 71 8.49 -6.66 -11.19
CA TYR A 71 7.51 -7.38 -10.38
C TYR A 71 6.26 -6.52 -10.26
N TYR A 72 5.08 -7.13 -10.36
CA TYR A 72 3.84 -6.38 -10.18
C TYR A 72 3.81 -5.79 -8.76
N GLY A 73 3.55 -4.49 -8.62
CA GLY A 73 3.38 -3.87 -7.31
C GLY A 73 2.24 -4.55 -6.54
N SER A 74 1.13 -4.82 -7.23
CA SER A 74 0.05 -5.66 -6.71
C SER A 74 0.31 -7.14 -7.06
N GLY A 75 0.50 -7.97 -6.04
CA GLY A 75 0.63 -9.43 -6.20
C GLY A 75 2.07 -9.94 -6.16
N ASP A 76 3.07 -9.05 -6.30
CA ASP A 76 4.50 -9.35 -6.17
C ASP A 76 5.01 -10.46 -7.09
N GLN A 77 4.31 -10.75 -8.18
CA GLN A 77 4.73 -11.75 -9.17
C GLN A 77 5.70 -11.14 -10.18
N LYS A 78 6.73 -11.91 -10.54
CA LYS A 78 7.66 -11.53 -11.62
C LYS A 78 6.93 -11.62 -12.95
N PHE A 79 7.09 -10.61 -13.80
CA PHE A 79 6.65 -10.67 -15.20
C PHE A 79 7.86 -10.64 -16.13
N LEU A 80 7.77 -11.42 -17.20
CA LEU A 80 8.82 -11.55 -18.20
C LEU A 80 8.42 -10.81 -19.48
N PRO A 81 9.39 -10.26 -20.25
CA PRO A 81 9.11 -9.72 -21.56
C PRO A 81 8.63 -10.83 -22.51
N SER A 82 7.61 -10.55 -23.30
CA SER A 82 7.19 -11.42 -24.42
C SER A 82 8.14 -11.31 -25.62
N VAL A 83 9.00 -10.28 -25.67
CA VAL A 83 10.01 -10.10 -26.71
C VAL A 83 11.10 -11.18 -26.60
N SER A 84 11.53 -11.71 -27.75
CA SER A 84 12.53 -12.78 -27.79
C SER A 84 13.90 -12.34 -27.26
N SER A 85 14.63 -13.25 -26.58
CA SER A 85 16.00 -12.99 -26.14
C SER A 85 16.94 -12.62 -27.29
N ALA A 86 16.68 -13.15 -28.49
CA ALA A 86 17.43 -12.78 -29.70
C ALA A 86 17.18 -11.32 -30.12
N ALA A 87 15.95 -10.82 -29.99
CA ALA A 87 15.63 -9.42 -30.23
C ALA A 87 16.27 -8.50 -29.19
N LEU A 88 16.22 -8.86 -27.90
CA LEU A 88 16.93 -8.11 -26.85
C LEU A 88 18.44 -8.06 -27.09
N THR A 89 19.04 -9.18 -27.51
CA THR A 89 20.46 -9.21 -27.91
C THR A 89 20.73 -8.26 -29.08
N ARG A 90 19.87 -8.22 -30.11
CA ARG A 90 20.05 -7.29 -31.24
C ARG A 90 19.92 -5.83 -30.80
N LEU A 91 18.89 -5.50 -30.03
CA LEU A 91 18.72 -4.15 -29.43
C LEU A 91 19.96 -3.72 -28.65
N SER A 92 20.56 -4.64 -27.88
CA SER A 92 21.75 -4.35 -27.08
C SER A 92 22.94 -3.88 -27.92
N LYS A 93 23.01 -4.24 -29.21
CA LYS A 93 24.10 -3.85 -30.12
C LYS A 93 23.99 -2.44 -30.66
N LYS A 94 22.92 -1.69 -30.33
CA LYS A 94 22.73 -0.31 -30.76
C LYS A 94 23.75 0.65 -30.14
N SER A 95 24.27 0.37 -28.94
CA SER A 95 25.36 1.14 -28.32
C SER A 95 26.20 0.28 -27.37
N PRO A 96 27.48 0.63 -27.11
CA PRO A 96 28.31 -0.08 -26.13
C PRO A 96 27.71 -0.08 -24.72
N LYS A 97 26.98 0.97 -24.36
CA LYS A 97 26.31 1.08 -23.06
C LYS A 97 25.13 0.11 -22.95
N LEU A 98 24.34 -0.04 -24.02
CA LEU A 98 23.27 -1.04 -24.08
C LEU A 98 23.82 -2.47 -23.99
N GLU A 99 24.93 -2.74 -24.65
CA GLU A 99 25.59 -4.05 -24.58
C GLU A 99 26.08 -4.37 -23.17
N TYR A 100 26.68 -3.39 -22.49
CA TYR A 100 27.10 -3.52 -21.09
C TYR A 100 25.92 -3.77 -20.15
N LEU A 101 24.85 -2.97 -20.26
CA LEU A 101 23.64 -3.10 -19.43
C LEU A 101 22.97 -4.46 -19.66
N TYR A 102 22.80 -4.85 -20.93
CA TYR A 102 22.22 -6.15 -21.28
C TYR A 102 23.09 -7.30 -20.75
N GLY A 103 24.42 -7.17 -20.75
CA GLY A 103 25.31 -8.15 -20.14
C GLY A 103 24.98 -8.45 -18.67
N LYS A 104 24.52 -7.46 -17.90
CA LYS A 104 24.12 -7.64 -16.50
C LYS A 104 22.74 -8.28 -16.34
N ILE A 105 21.81 -7.98 -17.24
CA ILE A 105 20.38 -8.35 -17.07
C ILE A 105 19.92 -9.50 -17.97
N SER A 106 20.70 -9.91 -18.97
CA SER A 106 20.30 -10.85 -20.04
C SER A 106 19.68 -12.15 -19.50
N THR A 107 20.24 -12.69 -18.43
CA THR A 107 19.71 -13.89 -17.77
C THR A 107 18.50 -13.54 -16.91
N THR A 108 18.62 -12.56 -16.01
CA THR A 108 17.59 -12.26 -15.00
C THR A 108 16.29 -11.70 -15.60
N ILE A 109 16.37 -10.98 -16.73
CA ILE A 109 15.20 -10.39 -17.39
C ILE A 109 14.29 -11.44 -18.04
N THR A 110 14.81 -12.63 -18.38
CA THR A 110 14.06 -13.67 -19.13
C THR A 110 13.85 -14.98 -18.36
N THR A 111 14.24 -15.04 -17.09
CA THR A 111 14.22 -16.30 -16.32
C THR A 111 13.36 -16.22 -15.06
N VAL A 112 12.73 -17.36 -14.76
CA VAL A 112 12.14 -17.71 -13.46
C VAL A 112 12.67 -19.10 -13.07
N PRO A 113 12.87 -19.41 -11.78
CA PRO A 113 12.73 -18.53 -10.61
C PRO A 113 13.76 -17.37 -10.55
N PRO A 114 13.59 -16.38 -9.65
CA PRO A 114 12.49 -16.22 -8.69
C PRO A 114 11.13 -15.95 -9.37
N TYR A 115 10.05 -16.51 -8.81
CA TYR A 115 8.68 -16.34 -9.31
C TYR A 115 7.99 -15.09 -8.77
N GLY A 116 8.43 -14.59 -7.61
CA GLY A 116 7.84 -13.44 -6.94
C GLY A 116 8.72 -12.89 -5.82
N LEU A 117 8.25 -11.83 -5.18
CA LEU A 117 8.89 -11.29 -3.99
C LEU A 117 8.50 -12.09 -2.73
N GLY A 118 9.46 -12.28 -1.83
CA GLY A 118 9.30 -13.08 -0.63
C GLY A 118 10.62 -13.24 0.13
N PHE A 119 10.61 -14.05 1.20
CA PHE A 119 11.86 -14.40 1.89
C PHE A 119 12.86 -14.99 0.87
N PRO A 120 14.14 -14.56 0.88
CA PRO A 120 15.15 -15.06 -0.03
C PRO A 120 15.22 -16.60 -0.02
N SER A 121 15.05 -17.21 -1.19
CA SER A 121 15.02 -18.67 -1.38
C SER A 121 15.27 -19.02 -2.85
N ASP A 122 15.24 -20.31 -3.20
CA ASP A 122 15.37 -20.76 -4.59
C ASP A 122 14.18 -20.32 -5.48
N THR A 123 13.05 -19.94 -4.87
CA THR A 123 11.81 -19.62 -5.58
C THR A 123 11.38 -18.16 -5.48
N ALA A 124 11.94 -17.39 -4.55
CA ALA A 124 11.56 -16.00 -4.28
C ALA A 124 12.77 -15.15 -3.89
N GLN A 125 12.67 -13.83 -4.10
CA GLN A 125 13.71 -12.89 -3.72
C GLN A 125 13.16 -11.67 -2.97
N SER A 126 14.05 -10.91 -2.33
CA SER A 126 13.70 -9.61 -1.76
C SER A 126 14.94 -8.72 -1.69
N ALA A 127 14.87 -7.53 -2.28
CA ALA A 127 15.99 -6.59 -2.28
C ALA A 127 16.11 -5.77 -0.98
N TYR A 128 15.22 -6.00 0.01
CA TYR A 128 15.41 -5.62 1.41
C TYR A 128 16.50 -6.44 2.10
N TYR A 129 16.84 -7.60 1.53
CA TYR A 129 17.88 -8.51 2.00
C TYR A 129 18.96 -8.72 0.94
N PRO A 130 19.71 -7.67 0.56
CA PRO A 130 20.65 -7.75 -0.55
C PRO A 130 21.89 -8.59 -0.22
N GLY A 131 22.64 -8.96 -1.25
CA GLY A 131 23.92 -9.65 -1.16
C GLY A 131 23.87 -11.08 -1.69
N GLU A 132 25.05 -11.68 -1.85
CA GLU A 132 25.20 -13.04 -2.40
C GLU A 132 24.88 -14.14 -1.38
N SER A 133 25.00 -13.84 -0.08
CA SER A 133 24.68 -14.78 0.99
C SER A 133 23.20 -14.72 1.34
N ILE A 134 22.50 -15.84 1.18
CA ILE A 134 21.10 -15.96 1.58
C ILE A 134 21.00 -15.80 3.11
N ILE A 135 20.25 -14.78 3.53
CA ILE A 135 19.88 -14.57 4.92
C ILE A 135 18.61 -15.34 5.25
N THR A 136 18.58 -15.96 6.42
CA THR A 136 17.44 -16.77 6.89
C THR A 136 16.44 -15.92 7.68
N ARG A 137 15.19 -16.40 7.80
CA ARG A 137 14.16 -15.75 8.63
C ARG A 137 14.57 -15.57 10.09
N ASP A 138 15.27 -16.55 10.66
CA ASP A 138 15.74 -16.50 12.05
C ASP A 138 16.83 -15.45 12.24
N GLU A 139 17.74 -15.32 11.25
CA GLU A 139 18.75 -14.26 11.25
C GLU A 139 18.12 -12.87 11.13
N ILE A 140 17.15 -12.70 10.23
CA ILE A 140 16.38 -11.46 10.10
C ILE A 140 15.71 -11.13 11.44
N SER A 141 15.06 -12.10 12.07
CA SER A 141 14.37 -11.89 13.35
C SER A 141 15.35 -11.48 14.46
N ALA A 142 16.51 -12.14 14.55
CA ALA A 142 17.52 -11.82 15.55
C ALA A 142 18.11 -10.41 15.36
N VAL A 143 18.39 -10.00 14.12
CA VAL A 143 18.86 -8.65 13.80
C VAL A 143 17.76 -7.62 14.13
N SER A 144 16.52 -7.86 13.72
CA SER A 144 15.40 -6.95 13.97
C SER A 144 15.12 -6.74 15.47
N ARG A 145 15.15 -7.80 16.29
CA ARG A 145 15.02 -7.68 17.77
C ARG A 145 16.16 -6.86 18.38
N LEU A 146 17.35 -6.96 17.81
CA LEU A 146 18.50 -6.20 18.28
C LEU A 146 18.37 -4.72 17.91
N LEU A 147 17.88 -4.40 16.71
CA LEU A 147 17.55 -3.02 16.30
C LEU A 147 16.55 -2.39 17.27
N GLU A 148 15.45 -3.10 17.58
CA GLU A 148 14.43 -2.68 18.54
C GLU A 148 15.03 -2.39 19.93
N LYS A 149 15.86 -3.30 20.45
CA LYS A 149 16.54 -3.14 21.75
C LYS A 149 17.43 -1.88 21.80
N HIS A 150 17.95 -1.45 20.67
CA HIS A 150 18.79 -0.26 20.53
C HIS A 150 18.01 0.97 20.04
N SER A 151 16.67 0.90 20.00
CA SER A 151 15.79 1.97 19.53
C SER A 151 16.12 2.44 18.11
N ILE A 152 16.52 1.49 17.26
CA ILE A 152 16.75 1.72 15.83
C ILE A 152 15.52 1.23 15.08
N PHE A 153 14.73 2.17 14.58
CA PHE A 153 13.52 1.89 13.82
C PHE A 153 13.86 1.25 12.45
N PRO A 154 13.14 0.20 12.01
CA PRO A 154 13.51 -0.61 10.85
C PRO A 154 13.06 -0.07 9.48
N GLU A 155 12.13 0.89 9.43
CA GLU A 155 11.34 1.26 8.25
C GLU A 155 12.23 1.72 7.08
N ASN A 156 13.33 2.43 7.37
CA ASN A 156 14.27 2.93 6.37
C ASN A 156 15.55 2.07 6.27
N THR A 157 15.46 0.78 6.58
CA THR A 157 16.63 -0.12 6.62
C THR A 157 16.55 -1.29 5.63
N ARG A 158 17.72 -1.80 5.23
CA ARG A 158 17.91 -3.10 4.56
C ARG A 158 18.97 -3.92 5.31
N ILE A 159 18.98 -5.25 5.16
CA ILE A 159 19.98 -6.11 5.84
C ILE A 159 20.78 -6.91 4.82
N GLN A 160 22.09 -6.68 4.78
CA GLN A 160 23.01 -7.50 4.02
C GLN A 160 23.74 -8.50 4.94
N LYS A 161 23.68 -9.79 4.59
CA LYS A 161 24.52 -10.81 5.22
C LYS A 161 25.88 -10.83 4.53
N VAL A 162 26.93 -10.49 5.27
CA VAL A 162 28.32 -10.53 4.81
C VAL A 162 29.00 -11.74 5.45
N SER A 163 29.16 -12.80 4.67
CA SER A 163 29.87 -14.00 5.10
C SER A 163 31.38 -13.73 5.10
N SER A 164 32.01 -13.91 6.26
CA SER A 164 33.48 -13.95 6.36
C SER A 164 33.93 -15.31 6.90
N PRO A 165 35.16 -15.77 6.59
CA PRO A 165 35.69 -17.05 7.07
C PRO A 165 35.81 -17.19 8.60
N LYS A 166 35.63 -16.11 9.37
CA LYS A 166 35.86 -16.07 10.82
C LYS A 166 34.61 -15.75 11.65
N ALA A 167 33.63 -15.04 11.09
CA ALA A 167 32.37 -14.68 11.74
C ALA A 167 31.36 -14.13 10.72
N HIS A 168 30.06 -14.33 10.97
CA HIS A 168 29.01 -13.68 10.19
C HIS A 168 28.88 -12.21 10.62
N THR A 169 28.83 -11.30 9.65
CA THR A 169 28.49 -9.90 9.89
C THR A 169 27.19 -9.57 9.17
N PHE A 170 26.27 -8.92 9.86
CA PHE A 170 25.05 -8.37 9.28
C PHE A 170 25.21 -6.86 9.17
N GLU A 171 25.19 -6.33 7.95
CA GLU A 171 25.21 -4.89 7.69
C GLU A 171 23.78 -4.39 7.57
N VAL A 172 23.37 -3.53 8.50
CA VAL A 172 22.08 -2.84 8.46
C VAL A 172 22.30 -1.53 7.71
N LEU A 173 21.83 -1.48 6.48
CA LEU A 173 21.94 -0.34 5.58
C LEU A 173 20.80 0.62 5.90
N ARG A 174 21.11 1.75 6.54
CA ARG A 174 20.15 2.80 6.87
C ARG A 174 20.14 3.83 5.75
N ALA A 175 18.96 4.16 5.26
CA ALA A 175 18.79 5.16 4.22
C ALA A 175 19.10 6.56 4.77
N SER A 176 20.12 7.21 4.22
CA SER A 176 20.53 8.57 4.59
C SER A 176 21.41 9.20 3.52
N VAL A 177 21.44 10.54 3.47
CA VAL A 177 22.46 11.27 2.69
C VAL A 177 23.83 11.07 3.32
N GLU A 178 23.90 11.17 4.64
CA GLU A 178 25.15 11.09 5.39
C GLU A 178 25.62 9.65 5.53
N HIS A 179 26.93 9.49 5.44
CA HIS A 179 27.61 8.22 5.68
C HIS A 179 28.19 8.23 7.10
N ASP A 180 28.06 7.12 7.81
CA ASP A 180 28.69 6.99 9.12
C ASP A 180 30.21 6.84 8.96
N ALA A 181 30.98 7.74 9.58
CA ALA A 181 32.44 7.66 9.58
C ALA A 181 32.94 6.39 10.30
N GLU A 182 32.27 6.03 11.40
CA GLU A 182 32.50 4.80 12.15
C GLU A 182 31.16 4.09 12.42
N PRO A 183 30.85 3.00 11.69
CA PRO A 183 29.62 2.24 11.87
C PRO A 183 29.50 1.66 13.29
N SER A 184 28.32 1.78 13.90
CA SER A 184 28.05 1.17 15.20
C SER A 184 28.10 -0.35 15.10
N VAL A 185 28.97 -1.00 15.89
CA VAL A 185 29.13 -2.45 15.92
C VAL A 185 28.51 -3.02 17.19
N ILE A 186 27.57 -3.95 17.02
CA ILE A 186 26.84 -4.57 18.13
C ILE A 186 26.94 -6.09 17.99
N GLY A 187 27.30 -6.78 19.08
CA GLY A 187 27.34 -8.24 19.09
C GLY A 187 25.94 -8.85 19.00
N ILE A 188 25.81 -9.97 18.30
CA ILE A 188 24.61 -10.81 18.25
C ILE A 188 24.96 -12.16 18.89
N PRO A 189 24.94 -12.30 20.24
CA PRO A 189 25.37 -13.51 20.92
C PRO A 189 24.61 -14.77 20.47
N SER A 190 23.32 -14.64 20.16
CA SER A 190 22.47 -15.74 19.70
C SER A 190 22.92 -16.37 18.38
N LEU A 191 23.66 -15.62 17.55
CA LEU A 191 24.14 -16.06 16.24
C LEU A 191 25.67 -16.21 16.19
N GLY A 192 26.39 -15.86 17.27
CA GLY A 192 27.85 -15.74 17.23
C GLY A 192 28.34 -14.74 16.16
N ALA A 193 27.56 -13.68 15.93
CA ALA A 193 27.73 -12.74 14.83
C ALA A 193 27.82 -11.29 15.31
N THR A 194 28.07 -10.35 14.39
CA THR A 194 28.02 -8.91 14.68
C THR A 194 27.08 -8.18 13.73
N MET A 195 26.32 -7.22 14.25
CA MET A 195 25.55 -6.25 13.49
C MET A 195 26.36 -4.97 13.31
N LYS A 196 26.37 -4.40 12.11
CA LYS A 196 26.96 -3.09 11.80
C LYS A 196 25.90 -2.19 11.19
N VAL A 197 25.58 -1.07 11.82
CA VAL A 197 24.63 -0.10 11.27
C VAL A 197 25.41 0.91 10.44
N LYS A 198 25.02 1.09 9.18
CA LYS A 198 25.69 1.93 8.19
C LYS A 198 24.69 2.86 7.50
N GLY A 199 24.88 4.16 7.67
CA GLY A 199 24.24 5.21 6.88
C GLY A 199 24.80 5.31 5.47
N GLY A 200 24.03 5.95 4.61
CA GLY A 200 24.40 6.26 3.23
C GLY A 200 23.70 5.40 2.20
N ASP A 201 22.78 4.52 2.61
CA ASP A 201 21.95 3.84 1.62
C ASP A 201 21.07 4.87 0.91
N HIS A 202 20.95 4.74 -0.41
CA HIS A 202 20.22 5.71 -1.24
C HIS A 202 20.73 7.17 -1.19
N SER A 203 21.97 7.44 -0.74
CA SER A 203 22.47 8.80 -0.50
C SER A 203 22.36 9.75 -1.70
N GLY A 204 22.65 9.27 -2.91
CA GLY A 204 22.55 10.07 -4.13
C GLY A 204 21.12 10.52 -4.44
N GLU A 205 20.13 9.64 -4.27
CA GLU A 205 18.71 9.92 -4.46
C GLU A 205 18.18 10.83 -3.37
N LEU A 206 18.49 10.52 -2.10
CA LEU A 206 18.07 11.32 -0.95
C LEU A 206 18.67 12.72 -1.00
N THR A 207 19.90 12.90 -1.51
CA THR A 207 20.48 14.24 -1.70
C THR A 207 19.63 15.08 -2.64
N ARG A 208 19.17 14.49 -3.75
CA ARG A 208 18.31 15.18 -4.71
C ARG A 208 16.94 15.47 -4.09
N ILE A 209 16.34 14.50 -3.39
CA ILE A 209 15.07 14.70 -2.68
C ILE A 209 15.18 15.84 -1.66
N CYS A 210 16.23 15.88 -0.82
CA CYS A 210 16.46 16.95 0.14
C CYS A 210 16.61 18.32 -0.51
N ALA A 211 17.34 18.41 -1.64
CA ALA A 211 17.47 19.65 -2.39
C ALA A 211 16.11 20.14 -2.89
N SER A 212 15.26 19.22 -3.37
CA SER A 212 13.93 19.52 -3.87
C SER A 212 12.96 19.95 -2.79
N LEU A 213 12.96 19.25 -1.64
CA LEU A 213 12.17 19.63 -0.48
C LEU A 213 12.62 20.99 0.06
N SER A 214 13.92 21.29 0.03
CA SER A 214 14.45 22.59 0.43
C SER A 214 13.95 23.72 -0.48
N GLU A 215 13.84 23.48 -1.79
CA GLU A 215 13.24 24.43 -2.72
C GLU A 215 11.73 24.57 -2.51
N ALA A 216 11.03 23.45 -2.34
CA ALA A 216 9.59 23.44 -2.08
C ALA A 216 9.21 24.18 -0.79
N LYS A 217 10.04 24.07 0.25
CA LYS A 217 9.86 24.74 1.54
C LYS A 217 9.72 26.25 1.43
N LYS A 218 10.37 26.89 0.46
CA LYS A 218 10.25 28.35 0.20
C LYS A 218 8.84 28.78 -0.19
N TYR A 219 7.99 27.82 -0.57
CA TYR A 219 6.60 28.03 -0.99
C TYR A 219 5.59 27.44 0.00
N ALA A 220 6.03 27.08 1.22
CA ALA A 220 5.15 26.59 2.27
C ALA A 220 4.04 27.63 2.56
N ALA A 221 2.80 27.15 2.68
CA ALA A 221 1.64 28.01 2.92
C ALA A 221 1.53 28.46 4.39
N ASN A 222 2.18 27.75 5.31
CA ASN A 222 2.15 28.01 6.74
C ASN A 222 3.39 27.43 7.46
N GLU A 223 3.57 27.79 8.73
CA GLU A 223 4.70 27.37 9.55
C GLU A 223 4.77 25.85 9.76
N LYS A 224 3.63 25.16 9.83
CA LYS A 224 3.58 23.69 9.97
C LYS A 224 4.18 23.00 8.75
N GLN A 225 3.86 23.49 7.55
CA GLN A 225 4.46 23.03 6.31
C GLN A 225 5.97 23.25 6.26
N GLU A 226 6.42 24.45 6.64
CA GLU A 226 7.86 24.71 6.74
C GLU A 226 8.55 23.75 7.73
N GLN A 227 7.90 23.49 8.86
CA GLN A 227 8.41 22.63 9.93
C GLN A 227 8.51 21.17 9.50
N PHE A 228 7.42 20.55 9.03
CA PHE A 228 7.48 19.12 8.66
C PHE A 228 8.38 18.89 7.44
N LEU A 229 8.45 19.83 6.49
CA LEU A 229 9.40 19.74 5.37
C LEU A 229 10.85 19.79 5.86
N SER A 230 11.14 20.64 6.86
CA SER A 230 12.47 20.68 7.49
C SER A 230 12.79 19.36 8.21
N GLN A 231 11.81 18.76 8.88
CA GLN A 231 11.96 17.47 9.55
C GLN A 231 12.14 16.32 8.54
N TYR A 232 11.45 16.31 7.40
CA TYR A 232 11.72 15.37 6.31
C TYR A 232 13.15 15.48 5.81
N ILE A 233 13.61 16.70 5.50
CA ILE A 233 14.98 16.94 5.03
C ILE A 233 16.01 16.42 6.05
N GLU A 234 15.79 16.71 7.33
CA GLU A 234 16.71 16.29 8.39
C GLU A 234 16.73 14.77 8.57
N SER A 235 15.56 14.13 8.54
CA SER A 235 15.45 12.67 8.60
C SER A 235 16.13 12.01 7.40
N PHE A 236 15.90 12.49 6.18
CA PHE A 236 16.56 11.94 4.98
C PHE A 236 18.06 12.23 4.95
N ARG A 237 18.50 13.34 5.55
CA ARG A 237 19.92 13.67 5.68
C ARG A 237 20.62 12.67 6.61
N THR A 238 20.08 12.47 7.81
CA THR A 238 20.73 11.73 8.91
C THR A 238 20.34 10.24 9.00
N GLY A 239 19.19 9.88 8.43
CA GLY A 239 18.55 8.58 8.59
C GLY A 239 17.76 8.42 9.90
N ASP A 240 17.57 9.47 10.69
CA ASP A 240 16.85 9.41 11.96
C ASP A 240 15.33 9.35 11.75
N LEU A 241 14.73 8.21 12.10
CA LEU A 241 13.29 8.00 12.01
C LEU A 241 12.50 8.63 13.15
N GLU A 242 13.11 9.00 14.29
CA GLU A 242 12.38 9.79 15.29
C GLU A 242 12.15 11.22 14.77
N VAL A 243 13.09 11.77 13.99
CA VAL A 243 12.87 13.04 13.27
C VAL A 243 11.78 12.87 12.20
N TYR A 244 11.73 11.73 11.52
CA TYR A 244 10.62 11.42 10.60
C TYR A 244 9.29 11.36 11.34
N ARG A 245 9.22 10.66 12.48
CA ARG A 245 8.02 10.57 13.32
C ARG A 245 7.57 11.96 13.80
N ASN A 246 8.49 12.84 14.15
CA ASN A 246 8.20 14.25 14.45
C ASN A 246 7.61 15.02 13.25
N SER A 247 8.05 14.74 12.03
CA SER A 247 7.42 15.28 10.81
C SER A 247 5.96 14.85 10.69
N GLN A 248 5.65 13.59 11.02
CA GLN A 248 4.29 13.08 10.97
C GLN A 248 3.40 13.75 12.01
N ARG A 249 3.89 13.90 13.26
CA ARG A 249 3.18 14.63 14.33
C ARG A 249 2.83 16.05 13.87
N THR A 250 3.76 16.75 13.23
CA THR A 250 3.51 18.10 12.71
C THR A 250 2.54 18.08 11.52
N TRP A 251 2.73 17.18 10.56
CA TRP A 251 1.93 17.04 9.35
C TRP A 251 0.44 16.75 9.62
N ILE A 252 0.13 15.90 10.60
CA ILE A 252 -1.26 15.61 11.01
C ILE A 252 -2.00 16.88 11.43
N THR A 253 -1.28 17.85 12.01
CA THR A 253 -1.87 19.12 12.47
C THR A 253 -2.06 20.15 11.36
N ASP A 254 -1.48 19.95 10.18
CA ASP A 254 -1.73 20.78 9.00
C ASP A 254 -3.04 20.34 8.34
N LYS A 255 -4.17 20.89 8.82
CA LYS A 255 -5.51 20.46 8.41
C LYS A 255 -5.90 21.06 7.07
N SER A 256 -6.44 20.19 6.20
CA SER A 256 -7.01 20.56 4.90
C SER A 256 -6.10 21.46 4.03
N PRO A 257 -4.84 21.08 3.77
CA PRO A 257 -3.96 21.87 2.91
C PRO A 257 -4.44 21.81 1.45
N HIS A 258 -4.33 22.92 0.72
CA HIS A 258 -4.66 22.95 -0.72
C HIS A 258 -3.74 22.05 -1.55
N VAL A 259 -2.49 21.89 -1.10
CA VAL A 259 -1.50 20.97 -1.68
C VAL A 259 -1.09 20.00 -0.59
N GLU A 260 -1.50 18.74 -0.74
CA GLU A 260 -1.13 17.67 0.17
C GLU A 260 0.11 16.93 -0.36
N ASN A 261 0.94 16.43 0.55
CA ASN A 261 2.12 15.68 0.20
C ASN A 261 2.47 14.59 1.21
N ILE A 262 2.98 13.46 0.69
CA ILE A 262 3.49 12.34 1.48
C ILE A 262 4.84 11.97 0.89
N PHE A 263 5.86 11.87 1.74
CA PHE A 263 7.22 11.49 1.33
C PHE A 263 7.85 10.63 2.41
N GLY A 264 8.54 9.56 2.02
CA GLY A 264 9.37 8.77 2.93
C GLY A 264 9.26 7.28 2.70
N PHE A 265 9.73 6.51 3.68
CA PHE A 265 9.59 5.06 3.73
C PHE A 265 8.31 4.76 4.51
N VAL A 266 7.21 4.51 3.80
CA VAL A 266 5.85 4.57 4.40
C VAL A 266 5.24 3.20 4.59
N GLU A 267 5.12 2.42 3.51
CA GLU A 267 4.34 1.17 3.51
C GLU A 267 5.22 -0.09 3.55
N PRO A 268 5.03 -1.02 4.51
CA PRO A 268 5.90 -2.20 4.66
C PRO A 268 5.45 -3.44 3.87
N TYR A 269 4.47 -3.32 2.97
CA TYR A 269 3.82 -4.47 2.32
C TYR A 269 4.76 -5.41 1.57
N ARG A 270 5.87 -4.89 1.01
CA ARG A 270 6.78 -5.64 0.14
C ARG A 270 8.02 -6.20 0.85
N ASP A 271 8.23 -5.86 2.12
CA ASP A 271 9.18 -6.58 2.97
C ASP A 271 8.53 -7.90 3.42
N PRO A 272 9.08 -9.07 3.09
CA PRO A 272 8.51 -10.34 3.55
C PRO A 272 8.50 -10.50 5.07
N TYR A 273 9.32 -9.72 5.82
CA TYR A 273 9.25 -9.66 7.29
C TYR A 273 8.25 -8.60 7.80
N GLY A 274 7.80 -7.68 6.95
CA GLY A 274 6.72 -6.74 7.21
C GLY A 274 7.07 -5.55 8.11
N ILE A 275 8.34 -5.16 8.22
CA ILE A 275 8.75 -4.02 9.07
C ILE A 275 9.60 -2.96 8.35
N ARG A 276 10.10 -3.27 7.14
CA ARG A 276 10.84 -2.32 6.30
C ARG A 276 9.90 -1.75 5.26
N ALA A 277 9.91 -0.44 5.09
CA ALA A 277 8.95 0.26 4.27
C ALA A 277 9.51 0.60 2.89
N GLU A 278 8.65 0.55 1.87
CA GLU A 278 8.96 1.03 0.53
C GLU A 278 8.96 2.56 0.53
N PHE A 279 9.84 3.15 -0.25
CA PHE A 279 9.82 4.60 -0.45
C PHE A 279 8.61 5.00 -1.30
N GLU A 280 7.90 6.05 -0.93
CA GLU A 280 6.90 6.68 -1.76
C GLU A 280 6.98 8.21 -1.75
N GLY A 281 6.44 8.82 -2.80
CA GLY A 281 6.33 10.27 -2.94
C GLY A 281 5.04 10.65 -3.64
N LEU A 282 4.12 11.28 -2.90
CA LEU A 282 2.86 11.83 -3.39
C LEU A 282 2.87 13.35 -3.30
N VAL A 283 2.42 13.99 -4.37
CA VAL A 283 2.00 15.39 -4.38
C VAL A 283 0.61 15.45 -4.98
N ALA A 284 -0.31 16.09 -4.28
CA ALA A 284 -1.70 16.16 -4.70
C ALA A 284 -2.31 17.52 -4.39
N ILE A 285 -3.43 17.80 -5.06
CA ILE A 285 -4.25 18.97 -4.80
C ILE A 285 -5.59 18.53 -4.22
N MET A 286 -6.09 19.28 -3.25
CA MET A 286 -7.40 19.03 -2.68
C MET A 286 -8.50 19.30 -3.69
N ASP A 287 -9.46 18.38 -3.77
CA ASP A 287 -10.76 18.62 -4.38
C ASP A 287 -11.70 19.24 -3.33
N LEU A 288 -12.00 20.53 -3.48
CA LEU A 288 -12.79 21.27 -2.48
C LEU A 288 -14.25 20.80 -2.42
N GLU A 289 -14.83 20.40 -3.56
CA GLU A 289 -16.23 19.99 -3.63
C GLU A 289 -16.41 18.61 -3.02
N GLU A 290 -15.58 17.66 -3.44
CA GLU A 290 -15.60 16.30 -2.88
C GLU A 290 -15.24 16.30 -1.40
N THR A 291 -14.23 17.07 -0.98
CA THR A 291 -13.86 17.19 0.44
C THR A 291 -15.00 17.78 1.29
N SER A 292 -15.80 18.69 0.73
CA SER A 292 -17.00 19.21 1.41
C SER A 292 -18.05 18.12 1.64
N ASN A 293 -18.28 17.25 0.65
CA ASN A 293 -19.20 16.12 0.81
C ASN A 293 -18.70 15.11 1.83
N LEU A 294 -17.40 14.82 1.82
CA LEU A 294 -16.76 13.97 2.82
C LEU A 294 -16.88 14.55 4.23
N THR A 295 -16.76 15.87 4.37
CA THR A 295 -16.93 16.56 5.66
C THR A 295 -18.35 16.37 6.20
N LYS A 296 -19.38 16.46 5.36
CA LYS A 296 -20.78 16.20 5.77
C LYS A 296 -20.99 14.75 6.24
N LEU A 297 -20.37 13.79 5.54
CA LEU A 297 -20.41 12.37 5.92
C LEU A 297 -19.72 12.14 7.27
N VAL A 298 -18.56 12.77 7.48
CA VAL A 298 -17.82 12.79 8.74
C VAL A 298 -18.68 13.33 9.89
N GLU A 299 -19.32 14.48 9.69
CA GLU A 299 -20.21 15.10 10.70
C GLU A 299 -21.42 14.22 11.03
N SER A 300 -21.88 13.43 10.06
CA SER A 300 -23.04 12.53 10.19
C SER A 300 -22.66 11.10 10.61
N SER A 301 -21.38 10.79 10.78
CA SER A 301 -20.89 9.40 10.96
C SER A 301 -21.51 8.69 12.16
N SER A 302 -21.78 9.41 13.25
CA SER A 302 -22.41 8.83 14.44
C SER A 302 -23.79 8.22 14.15
N ILE A 303 -24.55 8.77 13.20
CA ILE A 303 -25.87 8.24 12.79
C ILE A 303 -25.69 6.85 12.19
N PHE A 304 -24.75 6.72 11.25
CA PHE A 304 -24.55 5.47 10.49
C PHE A 304 -23.78 4.41 11.27
N ILE A 305 -22.89 4.80 12.18
CA ILE A 305 -22.23 3.87 13.11
C ILE A 305 -23.26 3.11 13.96
N LYS A 306 -24.34 3.78 14.38
CA LYS A 306 -25.45 3.14 15.14
C LYS A 306 -26.24 2.11 14.33
N LYS A 307 -26.09 2.10 13.00
CA LYS A 307 -26.74 1.14 12.09
C LYS A 307 -25.89 -0.11 11.82
N LEU A 308 -24.62 -0.12 12.25
CA LEU A 308 -23.72 -1.27 12.08
C LEU A 308 -24.21 -2.48 12.88
N PRO A 309 -23.95 -3.72 12.41
CA PRO A 309 -24.56 -4.92 12.97
C PRO A 309 -24.06 -5.30 14.39
N TRP A 310 -23.01 -4.65 14.89
CA TRP A 310 -22.54 -4.77 16.28
C TRP A 310 -22.99 -3.61 17.17
N ALA A 311 -23.63 -2.59 16.61
CA ALA A 311 -24.22 -1.48 17.36
C ALA A 311 -25.58 -1.88 17.96
N GLY A 312 -26.08 -1.09 18.91
CA GLY A 312 -27.33 -1.31 19.62
C GLY A 312 -27.22 -1.17 21.15
N ASN A 313 -28.37 -1.32 21.82
CA ASN A 313 -28.60 -1.06 23.26
C ASN A 313 -28.49 0.42 23.65
N ASP A 314 -28.90 0.77 24.87
CA ASP A 314 -28.84 2.15 25.38
C ASP A 314 -27.41 2.59 25.79
N GLU A 315 -26.43 1.69 25.73
CA GLU A 315 -25.03 1.98 26.03
C GLU A 315 -24.37 2.76 24.87
N ASN A 316 -23.43 3.65 25.22
CA ASN A 316 -22.63 4.40 24.25
C ASN A 316 -23.49 5.12 23.20
N ASP A 317 -24.57 5.76 23.64
CA ASP A 317 -25.50 6.51 22.78
C ASP A 317 -26.03 5.66 21.60
N GLY A 318 -26.33 4.38 21.82
CA GLY A 318 -26.85 3.49 20.77
C GLY A 318 -25.77 2.76 19.96
N LYS A 319 -24.49 3.07 20.15
CA LYS A 319 -23.38 2.39 19.45
C LYS A 319 -22.99 1.07 20.11
N GLY A 320 -23.43 0.86 21.35
CA GLY A 320 -23.15 -0.35 22.10
C GLY A 320 -21.70 -0.50 22.56
N PRO A 321 -21.39 -1.64 23.23
CA PRO A 321 -20.12 -1.84 23.91
C PRO A 321 -18.95 -2.17 22.97
N PHE A 322 -19.23 -2.65 21.76
CA PHE A 322 -18.22 -3.04 20.77
C PHE A 322 -17.76 -1.89 19.86
N GLU A 323 -18.20 -0.68 20.15
CA GLU A 323 -17.83 0.53 19.43
C GLU A 323 -17.08 1.51 20.33
N LYS A 324 -16.22 2.35 19.75
CA LYS A 324 -15.53 3.40 20.49
C LYS A 324 -16.54 4.42 21.01
N ALA A 325 -16.30 4.94 22.23
CA ALA A 325 -17.18 5.93 22.83
C ALA A 325 -17.16 7.26 22.06
N LEU A 326 -15.93 7.72 21.78
CA LEU A 326 -15.68 8.86 20.93
C LEU A 326 -15.23 8.34 19.56
N PHE A 327 -15.99 8.69 18.53
CA PHE A 327 -15.51 8.62 17.15
C PHE A 327 -14.89 9.98 16.87
N GLU A 328 -13.56 10.05 16.87
CA GLU A 328 -12.84 11.23 16.45
C GLU A 328 -12.66 11.14 14.94
N PRO A 329 -13.46 11.89 14.16
CA PRO A 329 -13.33 11.79 12.72
C PRO A 329 -11.96 12.33 12.32
N PRO A 330 -11.22 11.57 11.49
CA PRO A 330 -9.95 12.02 10.98
C PRO A 330 -10.13 13.20 10.02
N ASP A 331 -9.04 13.90 9.72
CA ASP A 331 -9.03 14.83 8.58
C ASP A 331 -9.19 13.98 7.31
N PHE A 332 -10.37 14.03 6.69
CA PHE A 332 -10.78 13.18 5.58
C PHE A 332 -10.90 14.03 4.33
N THR A 333 -9.98 13.84 3.39
CA THR A 333 -9.83 14.73 2.23
C THR A 333 -9.87 13.95 0.93
N SER A 334 -10.50 14.55 -0.08
CA SER A 334 -10.42 14.06 -1.46
C SER A 334 -9.36 14.85 -2.20
N ILE A 335 -8.47 14.17 -2.90
CA ILE A 335 -7.34 14.76 -3.61
C ILE A 335 -7.23 14.25 -5.05
N HIS A 336 -6.65 15.07 -5.91
CA HIS A 336 -6.17 14.65 -7.22
C HIS A 336 -4.65 14.55 -7.19
N SER A 337 -4.11 13.35 -7.37
CA SER A 337 -2.67 13.15 -7.42
C SER A 337 -2.09 13.83 -8.66
N LEU A 338 -1.12 14.71 -8.47
CA LEU A 338 -0.35 15.33 -9.56
C LEU A 338 0.88 14.49 -9.92
N ALA A 339 1.52 13.91 -8.90
CA ALA A 339 2.56 12.90 -9.04
C ALA A 339 2.46 11.91 -7.89
N TYR A 340 2.51 10.62 -8.21
CA TYR A 340 2.60 9.55 -7.22
C TYR A 340 3.69 8.58 -7.66
N CYS A 341 4.86 8.71 -7.05
CA CYS A 341 6.01 7.82 -7.21
C CYS A 341 5.88 6.68 -6.20
N SER A 342 5.33 5.54 -6.64
CA SER A 342 5.13 4.33 -5.84
C SER A 342 5.05 3.12 -6.78
N SER A 343 5.33 1.92 -6.27
CA SER A 343 5.08 0.67 -7.02
C SER A 343 3.58 0.36 -7.16
N ILE A 344 2.74 0.97 -6.30
CA ILE A 344 1.28 0.84 -6.30
C ILE A 344 0.65 2.22 -6.10
N ILE A 345 -0.32 2.57 -6.94
CA ILE A 345 -1.13 3.78 -6.75
C ILE A 345 -2.42 3.38 -6.02
N PHE A 346 -2.46 3.64 -4.72
CA PHE A 346 -3.61 3.33 -3.86
C PHE A 346 -4.82 4.25 -4.17
N PRO A 347 -6.07 3.78 -3.99
CA PRO A 347 -7.26 4.60 -4.10
C PRO A 347 -7.53 5.44 -2.85
N GLY A 348 -7.12 4.95 -1.68
CA GLY A 348 -7.24 5.57 -0.37
C GLY A 348 -5.99 5.30 0.46
N ILE A 349 -5.65 6.21 1.36
CA ILE A 349 -4.51 6.07 2.28
C ILE A 349 -4.90 6.61 3.66
N ASN A 350 -4.51 5.88 4.70
CA ASN A 350 -4.68 6.23 6.10
C ASN A 350 -3.32 6.37 6.80
N LEU A 351 -2.91 7.58 7.18
CA LEU A 351 -1.56 7.85 7.68
C LEU A 351 -1.52 8.78 8.90
N PRO A 352 -0.45 8.71 9.72
CA PRO A 352 0.74 7.86 9.56
C PRO A 352 0.53 6.42 10.05
N ASN A 353 1.42 5.52 9.67
CA ASN A 353 1.43 4.10 10.09
C ASN A 353 1.85 3.87 11.56
N TYR A 354 2.05 4.93 12.35
CA TYR A 354 2.52 4.88 13.73
C TYR A 354 1.35 4.94 14.73
N ASN A 355 0.94 3.79 15.27
CA ASN A 355 -0.21 3.72 16.19
C ASN A 355 -0.12 4.67 17.39
N ASP A 356 1.08 4.81 17.97
CA ASP A 356 1.28 5.72 19.11
C ASP A 356 1.04 7.19 18.72
N ILE A 357 1.42 7.58 17.50
CA ILE A 357 1.13 8.92 16.98
C ILE A 357 -0.36 9.07 16.65
N ARG A 358 -0.99 8.03 16.11
CA ARG A 358 -2.42 8.03 15.79
C ARG A 358 -3.27 8.22 17.04
N ASP A 359 -2.90 7.57 18.14
CA ASP A 359 -3.61 7.63 19.40
C ASP A 359 -3.46 8.99 20.10
N GLU A 360 -2.30 9.65 19.98
CA GLU A 360 -2.02 10.93 20.66
C GLU A 360 -2.35 12.16 19.81
N PHE A 361 -2.08 12.12 18.50
CA PHE A 361 -2.16 13.28 17.60
C PHE A 361 -3.23 13.13 16.50
N GLY A 362 -3.79 11.94 16.32
CA GLY A 362 -4.75 11.62 15.26
C GLY A 362 -4.09 11.17 13.96
N PHE A 363 -4.89 11.12 12.88
CA PHE A 363 -4.47 10.65 11.57
C PHE A 363 -5.20 11.40 10.44
N LYS A 364 -4.70 11.25 9.21
CA LYS A 364 -5.31 11.77 7.98
C LYS A 364 -5.78 10.60 7.11
N ASN A 365 -6.93 10.78 6.49
CA ASN A 365 -7.45 9.89 5.45
C ASN A 365 -7.54 10.67 4.16
N VAL A 366 -7.05 10.04 3.11
CA VAL A 366 -6.85 10.70 1.85
C VAL A 366 -7.40 9.79 0.76
N ILE A 367 -8.37 10.29 0.01
CA ILE A 367 -8.97 9.61 -1.14
C ILE A 367 -8.38 10.19 -2.42
N ILE A 368 -7.83 9.34 -3.28
CA ILE A 368 -7.17 9.77 -4.52
C ILE A 368 -8.19 9.68 -5.67
N ALA A 369 -9.01 10.71 -5.80
CA ALA A 369 -10.18 10.75 -6.67
C ALA A 369 -9.86 10.46 -8.15
N ASN A 370 -8.78 11.03 -8.69
CA ASN A 370 -8.40 10.77 -10.09
C ASN A 370 -7.89 9.34 -10.33
N ARG A 371 -7.30 8.68 -9.34
CA ARG A 371 -6.96 7.24 -9.41
C ARG A 371 -8.24 6.40 -9.46
N MET A 372 -9.24 6.76 -8.66
CA MET A 372 -10.54 6.08 -8.63
C MET A 372 -11.33 6.33 -9.91
N SER A 373 -11.27 7.54 -10.46
CA SER A 373 -11.89 7.88 -11.74
C SER A 373 -11.29 7.05 -12.88
N ALA A 374 -9.96 6.88 -12.91
CA ALA A 374 -9.31 6.01 -13.88
C ALA A 374 -9.80 4.55 -13.82
N GLU A 375 -10.04 4.01 -12.62
CA GLU A 375 -10.60 2.66 -12.41
C GLU A 375 -12.08 2.56 -12.80
N GLY A 376 -12.85 3.58 -12.43
CA GLY A 376 -14.29 3.68 -12.68
C GLY A 376 -14.65 3.96 -14.14
N ASN A 377 -13.69 4.33 -14.98
CA ASN A 377 -13.94 4.75 -16.35
C ASN A 377 -14.21 3.60 -17.34
N LYS A 378 -15.09 3.90 -18.31
CA LYS A 378 -15.70 2.97 -19.30
C LYS A 378 -14.73 2.24 -20.23
N ALA A 379 -13.46 2.66 -20.28
CA ALA A 379 -12.45 2.04 -21.14
C ALA A 379 -12.08 0.61 -20.69
N HIS A 380 -12.32 0.28 -19.41
CA HIS A 380 -12.08 -1.06 -18.89
C HIS A 380 -13.21 -1.99 -19.33
N ARG A 381 -12.84 -3.05 -20.06
CA ARG A 381 -13.79 -4.12 -20.39
C ARG A 381 -14.31 -4.73 -19.09
N SER A 382 -15.63 -4.95 -19.02
CA SER A 382 -16.30 -5.62 -17.91
C SER A 382 -16.74 -7.01 -18.38
N PRO A 383 -15.81 -7.96 -18.58
CA PRO A 383 -16.08 -9.23 -19.26
C PRO A 383 -17.00 -10.16 -18.47
N PHE A 384 -17.18 -9.89 -17.17
CA PHE A 384 -18.01 -10.68 -16.26
C PHE A 384 -19.40 -10.05 -16.00
N ILE A 385 -19.73 -8.97 -16.71
CA ILE A 385 -21.05 -8.33 -16.65
C ILE A 385 -21.85 -8.77 -17.87
N ASP A 386 -23.14 -9.10 -17.66
CA ASP A 386 -24.03 -9.43 -18.76
C ASP A 386 -24.13 -8.24 -19.74
N PRO A 387 -24.00 -8.45 -21.06
CA PRO A 387 -24.15 -7.38 -22.04
C PRO A 387 -25.44 -6.55 -21.89
N ALA A 388 -26.53 -7.13 -21.40
CA ALA A 388 -27.80 -6.42 -21.16
C ALA A 388 -27.72 -5.44 -19.97
N GLU A 389 -26.81 -5.66 -19.03
CA GLU A 389 -26.63 -4.83 -17.83
C GLU A 389 -25.46 -3.86 -17.98
N LEU A 390 -24.59 -4.05 -18.96
CA LEU A 390 -23.32 -3.35 -19.12
C LEU A 390 -23.46 -1.82 -19.10
N ASP A 391 -24.47 -1.26 -19.78
CA ASP A 391 -24.67 0.19 -19.81
C ASP A 391 -25.08 0.74 -18.43
N SER A 392 -25.98 0.04 -17.72
CA SER A 392 -26.38 0.42 -16.36
C SER A 392 -25.21 0.31 -15.39
N PHE A 393 -24.43 -0.77 -15.49
CA PHE A 393 -23.25 -1.00 -14.69
C PHE A 393 -22.22 0.11 -14.91
N GLN A 394 -21.89 0.43 -16.17
CA GLN A 394 -20.87 1.44 -16.50
C GLN A 394 -21.27 2.86 -16.10
N ARG A 395 -22.57 3.18 -16.02
CA ARG A 395 -23.04 4.49 -15.55
C ARG A 395 -22.81 4.68 -14.05
N ALA A 396 -23.14 3.67 -13.24
CA ALA A 396 -23.05 3.74 -11.78
C ALA A 396 -21.71 3.23 -11.20
N LYS A 397 -20.83 2.65 -12.02
CA LYS A 397 -19.56 2.02 -11.58
C LYS A 397 -18.69 2.95 -10.74
N TYR A 398 -18.37 4.13 -11.28
CA TYR A 398 -17.50 5.09 -10.60
C TYR A 398 -18.08 5.58 -9.26
N PRO A 399 -19.31 6.14 -9.19
CA PRO A 399 -19.83 6.63 -7.91
C PRO A 399 -20.02 5.49 -6.89
N ALA A 400 -20.44 4.29 -7.31
CA ALA A 400 -20.54 3.15 -6.41
C ALA A 400 -19.17 2.72 -5.87
N TYR A 401 -18.14 2.67 -6.73
CA TYR A 401 -16.77 2.38 -6.31
C TYR A 401 -16.21 3.47 -5.39
N TYR A 402 -16.49 4.74 -5.71
CA TYR A 402 -16.04 5.88 -4.93
C TYR A 402 -16.56 5.84 -3.49
N TRP A 403 -17.88 5.78 -3.33
CA TRP A 403 -18.48 5.78 -2.00
C TRP A 403 -18.21 4.51 -1.23
N TRP A 404 -18.12 3.36 -1.91
CA TRP A 404 -17.72 2.12 -1.25
C TRP A 404 -16.34 2.24 -0.60
N VAL A 405 -15.34 2.76 -1.31
CA VAL A 405 -14.00 2.97 -0.75
C VAL A 405 -14.00 4.06 0.33
N VAL A 406 -14.73 5.16 0.15
CA VAL A 406 -14.88 6.18 1.20
C VAL A 406 -15.41 5.57 2.50
N LEU A 407 -16.46 4.75 2.41
CA LEU A 407 -17.07 4.09 3.56
C LEU A 407 -16.16 3.00 4.13
N HIS A 408 -15.43 2.27 3.29
CA HIS A 408 -14.39 1.32 3.69
C HIS A 408 -13.33 2.01 4.58
N GLU A 409 -12.80 3.16 4.16
CA GLU A 409 -11.77 3.88 4.91
C GLU A 409 -12.34 4.52 6.19
N LEU A 410 -13.42 5.29 6.06
CA LEU A 410 -13.96 6.09 7.16
C LEU A 410 -14.68 5.22 8.20
N LEU A 411 -15.60 4.38 7.75
CA LEU A 411 -16.51 3.62 8.61
C LEU A 411 -16.16 2.14 8.67
N GLY A 412 -15.37 1.60 7.74
CA GLY A 412 -14.74 0.30 7.89
C GLY A 412 -13.59 0.38 8.89
N HIS A 413 -12.42 0.86 8.48
CA HIS A 413 -11.25 0.93 9.36
C HIS A 413 -11.45 1.82 10.60
N GLY A 414 -12.24 2.90 10.49
CA GLY A 414 -12.47 3.83 11.61
C GLY A 414 -13.32 3.30 12.77
N THR A 415 -14.10 2.22 12.55
CA THR A 415 -15.08 1.71 13.52
C THR A 415 -14.64 0.42 14.19
N GLY A 416 -15.29 0.10 15.31
CA GLY A 416 -15.02 -1.07 16.11
C GLY A 416 -14.04 -0.80 17.25
N ARG A 417 -14.28 -1.50 18.35
CA ARG A 417 -13.48 -1.42 19.57
C ARG A 417 -12.81 -2.76 19.89
N MET A 418 -11.51 -2.73 20.14
CA MET A 418 -10.79 -3.87 20.72
C MET A 418 -10.97 -3.90 22.24
N MET A 419 -11.47 -5.03 22.75
CA MET A 419 -11.55 -5.28 24.19
C MET A 419 -10.18 -5.67 24.72
N ALA A 420 -9.66 -4.95 25.72
CA ALA A 420 -8.29 -5.11 26.18
C ALA A 420 -8.12 -4.89 27.70
N GLU A 421 -7.10 -5.55 28.25
CA GLU A 421 -6.49 -5.22 29.53
C GLU A 421 -5.41 -4.15 29.31
N GLU A 422 -5.66 -2.92 29.78
CA GLU A 422 -4.77 -1.76 29.58
C GLU A 422 -3.59 -1.76 30.56
N SER A 423 -3.83 -2.26 31.77
CA SER A 423 -2.83 -2.44 32.82
C SER A 423 -3.28 -3.57 33.72
N GLU A 424 -2.40 -4.08 34.59
CA GLU A 424 -2.72 -5.19 35.48
C GLU A 424 -4.06 -4.97 36.22
N GLY A 425 -5.07 -5.79 35.89
CA GLY A 425 -6.41 -5.74 36.48
C GLY A 425 -7.30 -4.58 36.03
N LYS A 426 -6.86 -3.75 35.06
CA LYS A 426 -7.65 -2.65 34.48
C LYS A 426 -8.01 -2.97 33.04
N PHE A 427 -9.31 -3.06 32.80
CA PHE A 427 -9.87 -3.36 31.48
C PHE A 427 -10.53 -2.13 30.89
N ASN A 428 -10.52 -2.02 29.57
CA ASN A 428 -11.27 -0.96 28.90
C ASN A 428 -12.79 -1.26 28.86
N PHE A 429 -13.23 -2.44 29.30
CA PHE A 429 -14.63 -2.82 29.44
C PHE A 429 -14.93 -3.31 30.86
N ASP A 430 -16.21 -3.49 31.20
CA ASP A 430 -16.59 -4.06 32.50
C ASP A 430 -16.31 -5.58 32.53
N ILE A 431 -15.23 -5.98 33.20
CA ILE A 431 -14.85 -7.38 33.34
C ILE A 431 -15.79 -8.19 34.26
N HIS A 432 -16.52 -7.52 35.14
CA HIS A 432 -17.47 -8.17 36.06
C HIS A 432 -18.85 -8.35 35.44
N ASN A 433 -19.18 -7.53 34.44
CA ASN A 433 -20.34 -7.69 33.57
C ASN A 433 -19.94 -7.56 32.09
N PRO A 434 -19.26 -8.58 31.51
CA PRO A 434 -18.70 -8.48 30.17
C PRO A 434 -19.77 -8.24 29.10
N PRO A 435 -19.44 -7.44 28.06
CA PRO A 435 -20.30 -7.27 26.89
C PRO A 435 -20.79 -8.59 26.31
N VAL A 436 -22.06 -8.64 25.92
CA VAL A 436 -22.66 -9.83 25.29
C VAL A 436 -22.36 -9.83 23.79
N SER A 437 -21.68 -10.86 23.31
CA SER A 437 -21.34 -11.01 21.89
C SER A 437 -22.61 -11.12 21.03
N PRO A 438 -22.77 -10.28 19.98
CA PRO A 438 -23.94 -10.36 19.09
C PRO A 438 -23.98 -11.64 18.26
N LEU A 439 -22.84 -12.33 18.13
CA LEU A 439 -22.73 -13.60 17.38
C LEU A 439 -23.17 -14.80 18.20
N SER A 440 -22.83 -14.83 19.50
CA SER A 440 -23.07 -16.00 20.36
C SER A 440 -24.19 -15.83 21.37
N GLY A 441 -24.64 -14.59 21.60
CA GLY A 441 -25.61 -14.24 22.65
C GLY A 441 -25.07 -14.45 24.07
N LYS A 442 -23.76 -14.60 24.24
CA LYS A 442 -23.10 -14.86 25.54
C LYS A 442 -22.10 -13.75 25.89
N PRO A 443 -21.86 -13.49 27.19
CA PRO A 443 -20.77 -12.61 27.62
C PRO A 443 -19.43 -13.03 27.01
N ILE A 444 -18.62 -12.07 26.58
CA ILE A 444 -17.29 -12.35 26.05
C ILE A 444 -16.39 -12.98 27.12
N THR A 445 -15.55 -13.91 26.71
CA THR A 445 -14.58 -14.61 27.58
C THR A 445 -13.13 -14.40 27.15
N THR A 446 -12.90 -13.58 26.12
CA THR A 446 -11.58 -13.33 25.52
C THR A 446 -11.40 -11.87 25.19
N TRP A 447 -10.19 -11.35 25.39
CA TRP A 447 -9.76 -9.98 25.15
C TRP A 447 -8.25 -9.95 24.93
N TYR A 448 -7.72 -8.82 24.45
CA TYR A 448 -6.28 -8.60 24.34
C TYR A 448 -5.67 -8.42 25.73
N LYS A 449 -4.63 -9.19 26.03
CA LYS A 449 -3.83 -9.02 27.25
C LYS A 449 -2.82 -7.89 27.08
N LEU A 450 -2.22 -7.47 28.20
CA LEU A 450 -1.17 -6.45 28.19
C LEU A 450 -0.06 -6.76 27.17
N GLY A 451 0.19 -5.83 26.26
CA GLY A 451 1.20 -5.93 25.20
C GLY A 451 0.79 -6.77 23.98
N GLN A 452 -0.40 -7.37 23.95
CA GLN A 452 -0.91 -8.03 22.75
C GLN A 452 -1.48 -7.01 21.76
N THR A 453 -1.23 -7.24 20.48
CA THR A 453 -1.71 -6.40 19.37
C THR A 453 -2.52 -7.22 18.38
N TRP A 454 -3.35 -6.56 17.56
CA TRP A 454 -4.07 -7.17 16.44
C TRP A 454 -3.16 -8.06 15.59
N THR A 455 -2.08 -7.47 15.06
CA THR A 455 -1.10 -8.17 14.22
C THR A 455 -0.42 -9.32 14.97
N GLY A 456 -0.12 -9.15 16.26
CA GLY A 456 0.49 -10.20 17.07
C GLY A 456 -0.43 -11.40 17.32
N GLN A 457 -1.75 -11.20 17.37
CA GLN A 457 -2.72 -12.29 17.59
C GLN A 457 -3.21 -12.93 16.29
N PHE A 458 -3.42 -12.15 15.23
CA PHE A 458 -3.94 -12.64 13.95
C PHE A 458 -2.84 -13.10 12.99
N GLY A 459 -1.58 -12.71 13.23
CA GLY A 459 -0.43 -13.09 12.40
C GLY A 459 -0.66 -12.80 10.92
N ASP A 460 -0.39 -13.77 10.05
CA ASP A 460 -0.53 -13.66 8.60
C ASP A 460 -1.97 -13.36 8.11
N LEU A 461 -2.99 -13.48 8.97
CA LEU A 461 -4.38 -13.17 8.64
C LEU A 461 -4.78 -11.74 9.02
N ALA A 462 -3.97 -11.01 9.79
CA ALA A 462 -4.31 -9.73 10.37
C ALA A 462 -4.84 -8.73 9.33
N THR A 463 -4.08 -8.50 8.25
CA THR A 463 -4.49 -7.61 7.16
C THR A 463 -5.73 -8.13 6.46
N THR A 464 -5.76 -9.41 6.07
CA THR A 464 -6.92 -9.97 5.33
C THR A 464 -8.23 -9.85 6.13
N VAL A 465 -8.20 -10.06 7.44
CA VAL A 465 -9.40 -9.98 8.27
C VAL A 465 -9.87 -8.54 8.42
N ASP A 466 -8.97 -7.59 8.64
CA ASP A 466 -9.37 -6.18 8.79
C ASP A 466 -9.90 -5.60 7.47
N GLU A 467 -9.24 -5.89 6.35
CA GLU A 467 -9.70 -5.53 5.02
C GLU A 467 -11.06 -6.16 4.69
N CYS A 468 -11.28 -7.43 5.04
CA CYS A 468 -12.58 -8.08 4.84
C CYS A 468 -13.69 -7.41 5.63
N ARG A 469 -13.39 -6.98 6.86
CA ARG A 469 -14.33 -6.24 7.68
C ARG A 469 -14.63 -4.88 7.06
N ALA A 470 -13.61 -4.12 6.63
CA ALA A 470 -13.78 -2.80 6.04
C ALA A 470 -14.56 -2.84 4.71
N GLU A 471 -14.23 -3.77 3.80
CA GLU A 471 -14.94 -3.95 2.53
C GLU A 471 -16.44 -4.27 2.76
N LEU A 472 -16.74 -5.14 3.75
CA LEU A 472 -18.11 -5.52 4.09
C LEU A 472 -18.90 -4.41 4.77
N VAL A 473 -18.25 -3.60 5.62
CA VAL A 473 -18.90 -2.43 6.23
C VAL A 473 -19.24 -1.40 5.16
N GLY A 474 -18.30 -1.11 4.26
CA GLY A 474 -18.56 -0.23 3.13
C GLY A 474 -19.74 -0.72 2.30
N ALA A 475 -19.75 -2.01 1.94
CA ALA A 475 -20.83 -2.61 1.16
C ALA A 475 -22.18 -2.62 1.89
N TYR A 476 -22.18 -2.89 3.20
CA TYR A 476 -23.39 -2.88 4.03
C TYR A 476 -24.02 -1.49 4.11
N LEU A 477 -23.19 -0.45 4.26
CA LEU A 477 -23.65 0.93 4.33
C LEU A 477 -24.09 1.49 2.97
N MET A 478 -23.64 0.89 1.86
CA MET A 478 -24.13 1.20 0.52
C MET A 478 -25.57 0.70 0.27
N ASP A 479 -26.19 -0.01 1.21
CA ASP A 479 -27.62 -0.38 1.19
C ASP A 479 -28.49 0.60 2.01
N ASP A 480 -27.88 1.58 2.70
CA ASP A 480 -28.60 2.55 3.53
C ASP A 480 -29.08 3.74 2.70
N VAL A 481 -30.38 3.82 2.45
CA VAL A 481 -30.99 4.86 1.61
C VAL A 481 -30.76 6.27 2.17
N GLU A 482 -30.86 6.45 3.49
CA GLU A 482 -30.65 7.76 4.14
C GLU A 482 -29.19 8.22 3.97
N LEU A 483 -28.23 7.30 4.03
CA LEU A 483 -26.83 7.57 3.74
C LEU A 483 -26.67 7.99 2.27
N LEU A 484 -27.21 7.23 1.33
CA LEU A 484 -27.06 7.56 -0.09
C LEU A 484 -27.74 8.88 -0.47
N GLU A 485 -28.88 9.19 0.13
CA GLU A 485 -29.55 10.49 0.00
C GLU A 485 -28.69 11.65 0.54
N LEU A 486 -28.05 11.47 1.71
CA LEU A 486 -27.08 12.44 2.26
C LEU A 486 -25.94 12.72 1.28
N LEU A 487 -25.53 11.70 0.51
CA LEU A 487 -24.48 11.78 -0.50
C LEU A 487 -24.98 12.31 -1.87
N GLY A 488 -26.27 12.64 -1.98
CA GLY A 488 -26.88 13.23 -3.17
C GLY A 488 -27.50 12.23 -4.15
N TYR A 489 -27.71 10.97 -3.74
CA TYR A 489 -28.32 9.92 -4.56
C TYR A 489 -29.70 9.55 -4.00
N ASP A 490 -30.73 10.26 -4.47
CA ASP A 490 -32.12 10.01 -4.11
C ASP A 490 -32.91 9.37 -5.28
N GLU A 491 -34.21 9.18 -5.11
CA GLU A 491 -35.10 8.64 -6.16
C GLU A 491 -35.24 9.52 -7.42
N ASN A 492 -34.84 10.79 -7.35
CA ASN A 492 -34.95 11.77 -8.44
C ASN A 492 -33.62 12.03 -9.16
N SER A 493 -32.51 11.55 -8.59
CA SER A 493 -31.18 11.67 -9.16
C SER A 493 -31.00 10.78 -10.41
N GLU A 494 -30.06 11.14 -11.30
CA GLU A 494 -29.78 10.36 -12.53
C GLU A 494 -29.29 8.94 -12.22
N ILE A 495 -28.54 8.80 -11.13
CA ILE A 495 -28.07 7.53 -10.58
C ILE A 495 -28.70 7.41 -9.20
N THR A 496 -29.68 6.53 -9.05
CA THR A 496 -30.44 6.43 -7.79
C THR A 496 -29.67 5.66 -6.71
N ALA A 497 -30.12 5.76 -5.46
CA ALA A 497 -29.63 4.91 -4.37
C ALA A 497 -29.69 3.41 -4.72
N ALA A 498 -30.77 2.98 -5.39
CA ALA A 498 -30.94 1.60 -5.83
C ALA A 498 -29.93 1.20 -6.93
N ASP A 499 -29.63 2.11 -7.86
CA ASP A 499 -28.60 1.88 -8.89
C ASP A 499 -27.22 1.68 -8.24
N LEU A 500 -26.85 2.50 -7.25
CA LEU A 500 -25.58 2.37 -6.53
C LEU A 500 -25.51 1.07 -5.75
N THR A 501 -26.56 0.74 -4.99
CA THR A 501 -26.68 -0.50 -4.22
C THR A 501 -26.51 -1.71 -5.13
N TYR A 502 -27.25 -1.78 -6.23
CA TYR A 502 -27.16 -2.88 -7.17
C TYR A 502 -25.76 -2.98 -7.81
N ASN A 503 -25.20 -1.83 -8.19
CA ASN A 503 -23.89 -1.77 -8.82
C ASN A 503 -22.77 -2.26 -7.88
N ILE A 504 -22.80 -1.93 -6.59
CA ILE A 504 -21.74 -2.37 -5.67
C ILE A 504 -21.72 -3.88 -5.51
N TYR A 505 -22.88 -4.55 -5.43
CA TYR A 505 -22.93 -6.02 -5.36
C TYR A 505 -22.45 -6.68 -6.66
N LEU A 506 -22.76 -6.09 -7.82
CA LEU A 506 -22.16 -6.53 -9.10
C LEU A 506 -20.64 -6.35 -9.09
N GLN A 507 -20.14 -5.20 -8.64
CA GLN A 507 -18.70 -4.93 -8.56
C GLN A 507 -18.00 -5.95 -7.65
N LEU A 508 -18.50 -6.19 -6.43
CA LEU A 508 -17.98 -7.20 -5.50
C LEU A 508 -17.90 -8.59 -6.13
N GLY A 509 -18.94 -9.00 -6.87
CA GLY A 509 -18.95 -10.27 -7.59
C GLY A 509 -17.87 -10.32 -8.68
N THR A 510 -17.77 -9.29 -9.52
CA THR A 510 -16.78 -9.25 -10.60
C THR A 510 -15.34 -9.16 -10.08
N ASP A 511 -15.11 -8.42 -9.00
CA ASP A 511 -13.80 -8.28 -8.39
C ASP A 511 -13.37 -9.55 -7.65
N GLY A 512 -14.31 -10.28 -7.05
CA GLY A 512 -14.06 -11.61 -6.50
C GLY A 512 -13.57 -12.59 -7.58
N LEU A 513 -14.18 -12.59 -8.77
CA LEU A 513 -13.74 -13.39 -9.91
C LEU A 513 -12.37 -12.95 -10.43
N ARG A 514 -12.13 -11.64 -10.57
CA ARG A 514 -10.82 -11.09 -10.97
C ARG A 514 -9.73 -11.44 -9.98
N GLY A 515 -10.06 -11.45 -8.69
CA GLY A 515 -9.14 -11.77 -7.61
C GLY A 515 -8.45 -13.12 -7.78
N LEU A 516 -9.10 -14.10 -8.44
CA LEU A 516 -8.50 -15.41 -8.73
C LEU A 516 -7.18 -15.33 -9.51
N ALA A 517 -6.94 -14.26 -10.28
CA ALA A 517 -5.66 -14.03 -10.95
C ALA A 517 -4.48 -13.89 -9.96
N ASN A 518 -4.76 -13.47 -8.73
CA ASN A 518 -3.79 -13.35 -7.64
C ASN A 518 -3.71 -14.59 -6.75
N PHE A 519 -4.43 -15.68 -7.07
CA PHE A 519 -4.34 -16.93 -6.32
C PHE A 519 -3.35 -17.90 -6.98
N ASN A 520 -2.28 -18.24 -6.27
CA ASN A 520 -1.35 -19.26 -6.69
C ASN A 520 -1.88 -20.65 -6.28
N VAL A 521 -2.26 -21.46 -7.27
CA VAL A 521 -2.84 -22.79 -7.07
C VAL A 521 -1.83 -23.78 -6.48
N GLU A 522 -0.58 -23.73 -6.92
CA GLU A 522 0.47 -24.66 -6.50
C GLU A 522 0.80 -24.51 -5.00
N HIS A 523 0.91 -23.27 -4.55
CA HIS A 523 1.23 -22.95 -3.16
C HIS A 523 0.00 -22.71 -2.28
N LYS A 524 -1.20 -22.68 -2.87
CA LYS A 524 -2.47 -22.35 -2.22
C LYS A 524 -2.40 -21.02 -1.45
N LYS A 525 -1.74 -20.02 -2.04
CA LYS A 525 -1.50 -18.71 -1.43
C LYS A 525 -2.06 -17.60 -2.30
N TRP A 526 -2.61 -16.60 -1.63
CA TRP A 526 -3.00 -15.34 -2.25
C TRP A 526 -1.79 -14.41 -2.30
N GLY A 527 -1.52 -13.83 -3.47
CA GLY A 527 -0.49 -12.82 -3.66
C GLY A 527 -0.92 -11.42 -3.26
N GLN A 528 -2.23 -11.17 -3.08
CA GLN A 528 -2.74 -9.84 -2.73
C GLN A 528 -3.95 -9.93 -1.79
N ALA A 529 -3.93 -9.15 -0.71
CA ALA A 529 -4.90 -9.23 0.38
C ALA A 529 -6.34 -8.87 -0.07
N HIS A 530 -6.53 -7.75 -0.78
CA HIS A 530 -7.86 -7.33 -1.23
C HIS A 530 -8.51 -8.33 -2.20
N SER A 531 -7.71 -9.03 -3.00
CA SER A 531 -8.18 -10.06 -3.94
C SER A 531 -8.71 -11.27 -3.18
N ARG A 532 -8.00 -11.67 -2.12
CA ARG A 532 -8.46 -12.71 -1.19
C ARG A 532 -9.74 -12.28 -0.49
N VAL A 533 -9.77 -11.03 -0.07
CA VAL A 533 -10.93 -10.44 0.59
C VAL A 533 -12.12 -10.45 -0.35
N ARG A 534 -12.07 -9.82 -1.52
CA ARG A 534 -13.21 -9.73 -2.46
C ARG A 534 -13.70 -11.09 -2.95
N TYR A 535 -12.83 -12.09 -3.03
CA TYR A 535 -13.25 -13.47 -3.29
C TYR A 535 -14.13 -14.05 -2.17
N THR A 536 -13.90 -13.66 -0.91
CA THR A 536 -14.61 -14.21 0.25
C THR A 536 -16.10 -13.83 0.28
N PRO A 537 -16.53 -12.54 0.26
CA PRO A 537 -17.93 -12.16 0.15
C PRO A 537 -18.62 -12.75 -1.07
N MET A 538 -17.95 -12.82 -2.23
CA MET A 538 -18.52 -13.47 -3.42
C MET A 538 -18.94 -14.92 -3.14
N THR A 539 -18.07 -15.71 -2.51
CA THR A 539 -18.41 -17.10 -2.15
C THR A 539 -19.49 -17.19 -1.06
N THR A 540 -19.51 -16.25 -0.11
CA THR A 540 -20.55 -16.17 0.92
C THR A 540 -21.91 -15.86 0.30
N PHE A 541 -22.00 -14.84 -0.56
CA PHE A 541 -23.25 -14.49 -1.26
C PHE A 541 -23.73 -15.62 -2.17
N GLN A 542 -22.82 -16.31 -2.85
CA GLN A 542 -23.17 -17.49 -3.64
C GLN A 542 -23.78 -18.59 -2.77
N THR A 543 -23.16 -18.89 -1.62
CA THR A 543 -23.66 -19.89 -0.67
C THR A 543 -25.04 -19.51 -0.15
N MET A 544 -25.24 -18.24 0.23
CA MET A 544 -26.54 -17.73 0.69
C MET A 544 -27.61 -17.76 -0.41
N ALA A 545 -27.24 -17.45 -1.66
CA ALA A 545 -28.16 -17.51 -2.79
C ALA A 545 -28.57 -18.96 -3.11
N ASP A 546 -27.65 -19.90 -3.02
CA ASP A 546 -27.93 -21.32 -3.18
C ASP A 546 -28.83 -21.84 -2.05
N ASP A 547 -28.60 -21.44 -0.81
CA ASP A 547 -29.48 -21.75 0.33
C ASP A 547 -30.87 -21.11 0.18
N HIS A 548 -30.97 -19.88 -0.32
CA HIS A 548 -32.25 -19.22 -0.61
C HIS A 548 -33.00 -19.91 -1.77
N ARG A 549 -32.28 -20.40 -2.79
CA ARG A 549 -32.86 -21.20 -3.89
C ARG A 549 -33.34 -22.57 -3.43
N LEU A 550 -32.65 -23.18 -2.45
CA LEU A 550 -33.07 -24.43 -1.84
C LEU A 550 -34.32 -24.24 -0.95
N THR A 551 -34.39 -23.17 -0.18
CA THR A 551 -35.53 -22.85 0.71
C THR A 551 -36.76 -22.29 -0.01
N SER A 552 -36.59 -21.62 -1.16
CA SER A 552 -37.70 -21.18 -2.03
C SER A 552 -38.25 -22.27 -2.96
N ARG A 553 -37.55 -23.40 -3.07
CA ARG A 553 -37.99 -24.60 -3.80
C ARG A 553 -38.57 -25.69 -2.89
N SER A 554 -38.41 -25.57 -1.57
CA SER A 554 -39.10 -26.37 -0.55
C SER A 554 -40.40 -25.72 -0.14
#